data_AF-A0A1B6H139-F1
#
_entry.id   AF-A0A1B6H139-F1
#
_cell.length_a   1.000
_cell.length_b   1.000
_cell.length_c   1.000
_cell.angle_alpha   90.00
_cell.angle_beta   90.00
_cell.angle_gamma   90.00
#
_symmetry.space_group_name_H-M   'P 1'
#
loop_
_entity.id
_entity.type
_entity.pdbx_description
1 polymer ?
#
loop_
_entity_poly.entity_id
_entity_poly.type
_entity_poly.pdbx_seq_one_letter_code
_entity_poly.pdbx_strand_id
1 'polypeptide(L)'
;NDRKLRALLNIYDRIQDEFGKISPSGEALEKCRDLFETVSDLGCGEIKTNQAVLNELQLLLNKPHFKCFLQAHDVVSHEVFGEKAIRVTPPPLISYLNGADSGVGDNSNDDNDSDHVARVRLVQFQKNTDEPMGITL
;
A
#
# COMPACT_ATOMS: atom_id res chain seq x y z
N ASN A 1 -8.74 -28.58 9.93
CA ASN A 1 -10.01 -27.85 9.65
C ASN A 1 -10.19 -26.75 10.67
N ASP A 2 -9.38 -25.69 10.59
CA ASP A 2 -9.52 -24.55 11.49
C ASP A 2 -10.60 -23.60 10.95
N ARG A 3 -11.74 -23.54 11.64
CA ARG A 3 -12.87 -22.68 11.27
C ARG A 3 -12.55 -21.20 11.48
N LYS A 4 -11.70 -20.86 12.46
CA LYS A 4 -11.32 -19.47 12.75
C LYS A 4 -10.41 -18.93 11.65
N LEU A 5 -9.43 -19.74 11.23
CA LEU A 5 -8.54 -19.38 10.12
C LEU A 5 -9.32 -19.14 8.82
N ARG A 6 -10.27 -20.04 8.50
CA ARG A 6 -11.13 -19.87 7.30
C ARG A 6 -11.98 -18.61 7.36
N ALA A 7 -12.56 -18.29 8.52
CA ALA A 7 -13.33 -17.07 8.69
C ALA A 7 -12.47 -15.82 8.50
N LEU A 8 -11.24 -15.82 9.03
CA LEU A 8 -10.29 -14.71 8.88
C LEU A 8 -9.90 -14.50 7.41
N LEU A 9 -9.55 -15.58 6.70
CA LEU A 9 -9.17 -15.52 5.29
C LEU A 9 -10.33 -15.03 4.41
N ASN A 10 -11.55 -15.52 4.64
CA ASN A 10 -12.72 -15.04 3.92
C ASN A 10 -12.99 -13.54 4.13
N ILE A 11 -12.73 -13.03 5.34
CA ILE A 11 -12.88 -11.59 5.62
C ILE A 11 -11.79 -10.81 4.88
N TYR A 12 -10.54 -11.29 4.91
CA TYR A 12 -9.43 -10.66 4.20
C TYR A 12 -9.69 -10.59 2.70
N ASP A 13 -10.07 -11.71 2.06
CA ASP A 13 -10.33 -11.76 0.63
C ASP A 13 -11.47 -10.81 0.24
N ARG A 14 -12.53 -10.74 1.06
CA ARG A 14 -13.65 -9.82 0.82
C ARG A 14 -13.22 -8.35 0.90
N ILE A 15 -12.39 -8.00 1.87
CA ILE A 15 -11.85 -6.63 2.00
C ILE A 15 -10.93 -6.32 0.82
N GLN A 16 -10.10 -7.28 0.40
CA GLN A 16 -9.16 -7.10 -0.70
C GLN A 16 -9.87 -6.90 -2.05
N ASP A 17 -10.97 -7.62 -2.28
CA ASP A 17 -11.76 -7.54 -3.53
C ASP A 17 -12.57 -6.24 -3.60
N GLU A 18 -13.17 -5.79 -2.49
CA GLU A 18 -13.95 -4.55 -2.46
C GLU A 18 -13.11 -3.28 -2.55
N PHE A 19 -11.92 -3.25 -1.93
CA PHE A 19 -11.17 -2.01 -1.75
C PHE A 19 -9.93 -1.88 -2.66
N GLY A 20 -9.56 -2.93 -3.39
CA GLY A 20 -8.43 -2.92 -4.33
C GLY A 20 -7.11 -2.46 -3.70
N LYS A 21 -6.08 -2.24 -4.53
CA LYS A 21 -4.84 -1.57 -4.10
C LYS A 21 -4.97 -0.08 -4.35
N ILE A 22 -5.65 0.63 -3.46
CA ILE A 22 -5.55 2.09 -3.41
C ILE A 22 -4.28 2.39 -2.63
N SER A 23 -3.28 3.00 -3.27
CA SER A 23 -2.11 3.56 -2.59
C SER A 23 -2.40 5.03 -2.30
N PRO A 24 -2.83 5.39 -1.07
CA PRO A 24 -3.10 6.77 -0.73
C PRO A 24 -1.82 7.62 -0.72
N SER A 25 -1.94 8.88 -1.15
CA SER A 25 -0.88 9.89 -1.04
C SER A 25 -0.79 10.35 0.41
N GLY A 26 0.33 10.10 1.09
CA GLY A 26 0.52 10.42 2.52
C GLY A 26 0.74 11.91 2.84
N GLU A 27 0.13 12.81 2.07
CA GLU A 27 0.30 14.26 2.17
C GLU A 27 -1.03 14.97 2.51
N ALA A 28 -2.02 14.26 3.05
CA ALA A 28 -3.36 14.79 3.24
C ALA A 28 -3.40 15.92 4.29
N LEU A 29 -2.59 15.83 5.36
CA LEU A 29 -2.42 16.89 6.35
C LEU A 29 -1.72 18.12 5.77
N GLU A 30 -0.68 17.92 4.96
CA GLU A 30 0.05 19.01 4.32
C GLU A 30 -0.88 19.77 3.36
N LYS A 31 -1.58 19.04 2.50
CA LYS A 31 -2.59 19.61 1.61
C LYS A 31 -3.69 20.33 2.38
N CYS A 32 -4.12 19.81 3.53
CA CYS A 32 -5.11 20.48 4.38
C CYS A 32 -4.57 21.80 4.95
N ARG A 33 -3.28 21.87 5.31
CA ARG A 33 -2.63 23.09 5.79
C ARG A 33 -2.53 24.13 4.67
N ASP A 34 -2.09 23.71 3.49
CA ASP A 34 -1.94 24.60 2.33
C ASP A 34 -3.31 25.11 1.85
N LEU A 35 -4.34 24.25 1.90
CA LEU A 35 -5.73 24.66 1.69
C LEU A 35 -6.17 25.70 2.73
N PHE A 36 -5.78 25.56 3.99
CA PHE A 36 -6.13 26.54 5.01
C PHE A 36 -5.46 27.91 4.77
N GLU A 37 -4.20 27.91 4.33
CA GLU A 37 -3.45 29.11 3.97
C GLU A 37 -4.08 29.80 2.76
N THR A 38 -4.31 29.07 1.66
CA THR A 38 -4.97 29.61 0.46
C THR A 38 -6.38 30.15 0.75
N VAL A 39 -7.17 29.48 1.60
CA VAL A 39 -8.50 29.99 1.99
C VAL A 39 -8.39 31.28 2.82
N SER A 40 -7.37 31.39 3.68
CA SER A 40 -7.10 32.60 4.45
C SER A 40 -6.69 33.77 3.54
N ASP A 41 -5.87 33.51 2.52
CA ASP A 41 -5.45 34.50 1.53
C ASP A 41 -6.63 34.98 0.67
N LEU A 42 -7.48 34.05 0.21
CA LEU A 42 -8.67 34.34 -0.58
C LEU A 42 -9.74 35.10 0.22
N GLY A 43 -9.80 34.90 1.55
CA GLY A 43 -10.71 35.61 2.45
C GLY A 43 -10.48 37.12 2.54
N CYS A 44 -9.33 37.60 2.04
CA CYS A 44 -8.97 39.02 1.98
C CYS A 44 -9.48 39.74 0.71
N GLY A 45 -10.04 39.00 -0.26
CA GLY A 45 -10.62 39.54 -1.50
C GLY A 45 -12.10 39.90 -1.40
N GLU A 46 -12.57 40.85 -2.22
CA GLU A 46 -13.90 41.49 -2.17
C GLU A 46 -15.13 40.56 -2.45
N ILE A 47 -14.94 39.25 -2.61
CA ILE A 47 -16.01 38.31 -3.00
C ILE A 47 -16.78 37.80 -1.78
N LYS A 48 -17.74 38.61 -1.30
CA LYS A 48 -18.64 38.28 -0.17
C LYS A 48 -19.47 37.00 -0.36
N THR A 49 -19.74 36.60 -1.60
CA THR A 49 -20.62 35.44 -1.90
C THR A 49 -20.00 34.09 -1.54
N ASN A 50 -18.67 33.96 -1.56
CA ASN A 50 -18.00 32.70 -1.24
C ASN A 50 -17.48 32.64 0.20
N GLN A 51 -17.47 33.77 0.91
CA GLN A 51 -16.90 33.89 2.25
C GLN A 51 -17.61 32.98 3.27
N ALA A 52 -18.93 32.80 3.14
CA ALA A 52 -19.68 31.88 4.00
C ALA A 52 -19.25 30.41 3.81
N VAL A 53 -19.05 29.98 2.56
CA VAL A 53 -18.59 28.62 2.22
C VAL A 53 -17.16 28.40 2.68
N LEU A 54 -16.29 29.40 2.50
CA LEU A 54 -14.90 29.35 2.96
C LEU A 54 -14.81 29.24 4.50
N ASN A 55 -15.64 29.99 5.23
CA ASN A 55 -15.72 29.91 6.69
C ASN A 55 -16.25 28.54 7.15
N GLU A 56 -17.24 27.97 6.46
CA GLU A 56 -17.75 26.63 6.77
C GLU A 56 -16.68 25.55 6.50
N LEU A 57 -15.95 25.66 5.40
CA LEU A 57 -14.84 24.78 5.08
C LEU A 57 -13.74 24.87 6.14
N GLN A 58 -13.32 26.08 6.52
CA GLN A 58 -12.36 26.27 7.62
C GLN A 58 -12.86 25.66 8.92
N LEU A 59 -14.13 25.84 9.25
CA LEU A 59 -14.74 25.24 10.44
C LEU A 59 -14.69 23.71 10.39
N LEU A 60 -15.02 23.11 9.24
CA LEU A 60 -15.00 21.66 9.04
C LEU A 60 -13.58 21.10 9.16
N LEU A 61 -12.61 21.70 8.47
CA LEU A 61 -11.20 21.31 8.49
C LEU A 61 -10.57 21.49 9.87
N ASN A 62 -11.06 22.44 10.66
CA ASN A 62 -10.56 22.67 12.01
C ASN A 62 -11.16 21.72 13.07
N LYS A 63 -12.19 20.92 12.73
CA LYS A 63 -12.76 19.95 13.66
C LYS A 63 -11.73 18.88 14.04
N PRO A 64 -11.66 18.50 15.33
CA PRO A 64 -10.68 17.51 15.80
C PRO A 64 -10.82 16.17 15.09
N HIS A 65 -12.05 15.72 14.85
CA HIS A 65 -12.32 14.45 14.17
C HIS A 65 -11.78 14.42 12.73
N PHE A 66 -11.86 15.54 12.02
CA PHE A 66 -11.37 15.63 10.64
C PHE A 66 -9.85 15.60 10.60
N LYS A 67 -9.19 16.34 11.51
CA LYS A 67 -7.72 16.28 11.66
C LYS A 67 -7.22 14.88 12.03
N CYS A 68 -7.88 14.20 12.97
CA CYS A 68 -7.55 12.83 13.33
C CYS A 68 -7.72 11.87 12.14
N PHE A 69 -8.75 12.07 11.30
CA PHE A 69 -8.95 11.27 10.10
C PHE A 69 -7.82 11.48 9.07
N LEU A 70 -7.45 12.73 8.79
CA LEU A 70 -6.32 13.05 7.90
C LEU A 70 -5.00 12.49 8.44
N GLN A 71 -4.77 12.57 9.75
CA GLN A 71 -3.60 11.99 10.38
C GLN A 71 -3.58 10.46 10.24
N ALA A 72 -4.71 9.79 10.48
CA ALA A 72 -4.82 8.34 10.30
C ALA A 72 -4.57 7.94 8.84
N HIS A 73 -5.07 8.74 7.89
CA HIS A 73 -4.81 8.54 6.47
C HIS A 73 -3.31 8.61 6.14
N ASP A 74 -2.61 9.62 6.62
CA ASP A 74 -1.18 9.79 6.34
C ASP A 74 -0.32 8.71 7.02
N VAL A 75 -0.67 8.33 8.25
CA VAL A 75 -0.03 7.21 8.96
C VAL A 75 -0.23 5.90 8.20
N VAL A 76 -1.45 5.57 7.78
CA VAL A 76 -1.73 4.36 6.99
C VAL A 76 -0.99 4.39 5.65
N SER A 77 -0.97 5.54 4.98
CA SER A 77 -0.23 5.73 3.73
C SER A 77 1.26 5.41 3.92
N HIS A 78 1.88 5.93 4.99
CA HIS A 78 3.29 5.72 5.24
C HIS A 78 3.63 4.31 5.74
N GLU A 79 2.85 3.79 6.69
CA GLU A 79 3.13 2.51 7.36
C GLU A 79 2.76 1.28 6.54
N VAL A 80 1.71 1.38 5.70
CA VAL A 80 1.21 0.25 4.91
C VAL A 80 1.68 0.32 3.46
N PHE A 81 1.70 1.52 2.87
CA PHE A 81 2.01 1.70 1.45
C PHE A 81 3.39 2.28 1.18
N GLY A 82 4.03 2.91 2.18
CA GLY A 82 5.34 3.53 2.07
C GLY A 82 6.48 2.54 1.80
N GLU A 83 7.64 3.07 1.42
CA GLU A 83 8.84 2.28 1.10
C GLU A 83 9.37 1.52 2.33
N LYS A 84 9.21 2.10 3.53
CA LYS A 84 9.62 1.51 4.80
C LYS A 84 8.55 0.60 5.42
N ALA A 85 7.43 0.38 4.72
CA ALA A 85 6.36 -0.46 5.21
C ALA A 85 6.82 -1.91 5.38
N ILE A 86 6.47 -2.55 6.51
CA ILE A 86 6.68 -3.99 6.70
C ILE A 86 5.73 -4.71 5.74
N ARG A 87 6.23 -5.08 4.56
CA ARG A 87 5.43 -5.79 3.55
C ARG A 87 5.20 -7.23 4.03
N VAL A 88 4.09 -7.45 4.75
CA VAL A 88 3.69 -8.77 5.26
C VAL A 88 3.17 -9.69 4.15
N THR A 89 2.84 -9.11 2.99
CA THR A 89 2.71 -9.82 1.73
C THR A 89 3.89 -9.42 0.85
N PRO A 90 4.79 -10.36 0.48
CA PRO A 90 5.74 -10.12 -0.59
C PRO A 90 4.98 -9.58 -1.81
N PRO A 91 5.59 -8.68 -2.61
CA PRO A 91 5.07 -8.41 -3.94
C PRO A 91 4.82 -9.77 -4.62
N PRO A 92 3.73 -9.95 -5.38
CA PRO A 92 3.64 -11.09 -6.28
C PRO A 92 4.81 -10.96 -7.27
N LEU A 93 5.96 -11.53 -6.89
CA LEU A 93 7.07 -11.71 -7.77
C LEU A 93 6.61 -12.80 -8.72
N ILE A 94 6.35 -12.35 -9.95
CA ILE A 94 6.34 -13.14 -11.16
C ILE A 94 5.00 -13.84 -11.39
N SER A 95 4.32 -13.41 -12.46
CA SER A 95 3.38 -14.27 -13.19
C SER A 95 4.08 -15.60 -13.40
N TYR A 96 3.57 -16.66 -12.75
CA TYR A 96 3.93 -18.04 -13.08
C TYR A 96 3.40 -18.38 -14.47
N LEU A 97 3.93 -17.72 -15.50
CA LEU A 97 3.69 -18.06 -16.88
C LEU A 97 5.02 -18.50 -17.44
N ASN A 98 5.15 -19.81 -17.53
CA ASN A 98 6.22 -20.50 -18.21
C ASN A 98 6.59 -19.76 -19.51
N GLY A 99 7.82 -19.23 -19.56
CA GLY A 99 8.49 -18.81 -20.79
C GLY A 99 7.76 -17.76 -21.63
N ALA A 100 7.85 -16.49 -21.24
CA ALA A 100 7.82 -15.42 -22.22
C ALA A 100 8.71 -14.26 -21.73
N ASP A 101 9.90 -14.20 -22.32
CA ASP A 101 10.70 -13.00 -22.47
C ASP A 101 9.83 -11.85 -23.00
N SER A 102 9.79 -10.74 -22.28
CA SER A 102 9.71 -9.39 -22.84
C SER A 102 9.91 -8.39 -21.71
N GLY A 103 11.06 -7.72 -21.74
CA GLY A 103 11.38 -6.64 -20.84
C GLY A 103 10.37 -5.48 -20.91
N VAL A 104 10.34 -4.72 -19.81
CA VAL A 104 10.49 -3.26 -19.74
C VAL A 104 10.08 -2.86 -18.33
N GLY A 105 10.98 -2.17 -17.66
CA GLY A 105 10.78 -1.68 -16.31
C GLY A 105 12.12 -1.35 -15.67
N ASP A 106 12.95 -0.59 -16.40
CA ASP A 106 14.03 0.19 -15.81
C ASP A 106 13.43 0.99 -14.65
N ASN A 107 13.90 0.71 -13.43
CA ASN A 107 13.97 1.72 -12.40
C ASN A 107 15.29 1.52 -11.67
N SER A 108 16.31 2.10 -12.30
CA SER A 108 17.61 2.43 -11.75
C SER A 108 17.56 2.98 -10.31
N ASN A 109 18.55 2.53 -9.53
CA ASN A 109 19.08 3.07 -8.28
C ASN A 109 18.18 3.05 -7.03
N ASP A 110 18.44 2.12 -6.11
CA ASP A 110 19.22 2.49 -4.92
C ASP A 110 19.90 1.26 -4.29
N ASP A 111 21.15 1.46 -3.94
CA ASP A 111 22.20 0.49 -3.65
C ASP A 111 22.24 0.20 -2.14
N ASN A 112 21.14 -0.32 -1.57
CA ASN A 112 21.08 -0.58 -0.13
C ASN A 112 20.65 -2.02 0.19
N ASP A 113 21.67 -2.77 0.58
CA ASP A 113 21.64 -4.02 1.35
C ASP A 113 20.96 -5.24 0.72
N SER A 114 21.80 -6.05 0.07
CA SER A 114 21.90 -7.48 0.39
C SER A 114 20.56 -8.20 0.58
N ASP A 115 19.75 -8.26 -0.48
CA ASP A 115 18.61 -9.17 -0.54
C ASP A 115 19.10 -10.59 -0.22
N HIS A 116 18.82 -11.04 1.00
CA HIS A 116 18.96 -12.43 1.37
C HIS A 116 17.94 -13.22 0.57
N VAL A 117 18.28 -13.59 -0.67
CA VAL A 117 17.46 -14.44 -1.52
C VAL A 117 17.34 -15.80 -0.81
N ALA A 118 16.21 -16.01 -0.15
CA ALA A 118 15.84 -17.28 0.44
C ALA A 118 15.52 -18.27 -0.71
N ARG A 119 16.54 -19.01 -1.18
CA ARG A 119 16.37 -20.01 -2.23
C ARG A 119 15.60 -21.21 -1.69
N VAL A 120 14.34 -21.34 -2.08
CA VAL A 120 13.53 -22.53 -1.80
C VAL A 120 13.82 -23.58 -2.87
N ARG A 121 14.34 -24.75 -2.47
CA ARG A 121 14.46 -25.91 -3.35
C ARG A 121 13.23 -26.79 -3.13
N LEU A 122 12.46 -27.02 -4.19
CA LEU A 122 11.40 -28.03 -4.17
C LEU A 122 12.05 -29.40 -4.32
N VAL A 123 11.81 -30.28 -3.36
CA VAL A 123 12.18 -31.70 -3.45
C VAL A 123 10.93 -32.52 -3.76
N GLN A 124 10.98 -33.25 -4.88
CA GLN A 124 9.92 -34.17 -5.25
C GLN A 124 10.26 -35.55 -4.70
N PHE A 125 9.43 -36.07 -3.80
CA PHE A 125 9.53 -37.46 -3.36
C PHE A 125 8.89 -38.36 -4.41
N GLN A 126 9.69 -39.27 -4.97
CA GLN A 126 9.18 -40.29 -5.87
C GLN A 126 8.58 -41.44 -5.06
N LYS A 127 7.35 -41.85 -5.40
CA LYS A 127 6.61 -42.91 -4.68
C LYS A 127 7.18 -44.31 -4.93
N ASN A 128 7.96 -44.51 -6.00
CA ASN A 128 8.59 -45.79 -6.35
C ASN A 128 10.11 -45.66 -6.21
N THR A 129 10.72 -46.54 -5.42
CA THR A 129 12.10 -46.44 -4.90
C THR A 129 13.15 -47.19 -5.72
N ASP A 130 12.84 -47.62 -6.95
CA ASP A 130 13.69 -48.55 -7.71
C ASP A 130 14.71 -47.90 -8.65
N GLU A 131 14.85 -46.57 -8.63
CA GLU A 131 15.93 -45.86 -9.32
C GLU A 131 16.69 -44.94 -8.36
N PRO A 132 18.04 -44.93 -8.39
CA PRO A 132 18.82 -44.11 -7.48
C PRO A 132 18.59 -42.62 -7.76
N MET A 133 18.16 -41.88 -6.75
CA MET A 133 18.04 -40.42 -6.79
C MET A 133 19.42 -39.78 -7.01
N GLY A 134 19.72 -39.41 -8.25
CA GLY A 134 20.92 -38.64 -8.57
C GLY A 134 20.75 -37.17 -8.15
N ILE A 135 21.49 -36.74 -7.14
CA ILE A 135 21.88 -35.33 -7.01
C ILE A 135 23.32 -35.21 -7.54
N THR A 136 23.48 -34.93 -8.82
CA THR A 136 24.78 -34.47 -9.32
C THR A 136 25.01 -33.04 -8.83
N LEU A 137 26.16 -32.85 -8.16
CA LEU A 137 26.64 -31.56 -7.65
C LEU A 137 27.06 -30.63 -8.80
#